data_AF-A0AAQ4NWP9-F1
#
_entry.id   AF-A0AAQ4NWP9-F1
#
_cell.length_a   1.000
_cell.length_b   1.000
_cell.length_c   1.000
_cell.angle_alpha   90.00
_cell.angle_beta   90.00
_cell.angle_gamma   90.00
#
_symmetry.space_group_name_H-M   'P 1'
#
loop_
_entity.id
_entity.type
_entity.pdbx_description
1 polymer ?
#
loop_
_entity_poly.entity_id
_entity_poly.type
_entity_poly.pdbx_seq_one_letter_code
_entity_poly.pdbx_strand_id
1 'polypeptide(L)'
;TADEDDETFRLLKVRSDLVKRISEPVLKSLLDRLLEKTVITDGEWEAAGAMPNNSDRARFVIDAVRRKGDDASLEMIEFLKEVDPFLCEHLGLM
;
A
#
# COMPACT_ATOMS: atom_id res chain seq x y z
N THR A 1 -15.74 8.94 -19.47
CA THR A 1 -14.66 7.95 -19.40
C THR A 1 -13.92 8.28 -18.13
N ALA A 2 -14.28 7.62 -17.02
CA ALA A 2 -13.84 7.98 -15.68
C ALA A 2 -13.29 6.75 -14.92
N ASP A 3 -12.94 5.70 -15.66
CA ASP A 3 -12.80 4.35 -15.11
C ASP A 3 -11.36 3.79 -15.23
N GLU A 4 -10.41 4.52 -15.82
CA GLU A 4 -9.02 4.03 -16.02
C GLU A 4 -7.99 4.65 -15.06
N ASP A 5 -8.34 5.67 -14.27
CA ASP A 5 -7.44 6.40 -13.35
C ASP A 5 -7.83 6.25 -11.86
N ASP A 6 -8.68 5.29 -11.49
CA ASP A 6 -9.06 5.04 -10.08
C ASP A 6 -7.99 4.17 -9.40
N GLU A 7 -6.99 4.84 -8.82
CA GLU A 7 -5.87 4.18 -8.11
C GLU A 7 -6.36 3.34 -6.93
N THR A 8 -7.46 3.76 -6.30
CA THR A 8 -8.13 3.01 -5.23
C THR A 8 -8.61 1.63 -5.72
N PHE A 9 -9.13 1.54 -6.95
CA PHE A 9 -9.56 0.31 -7.61
C PHE A 9 -8.38 -0.55 -8.06
N ARG A 10 -7.30 0.08 -8.56
CA ARG A 10 -6.06 -0.63 -8.89
C ARG A 10 -5.50 -1.36 -7.67
N LEU A 11 -5.39 -0.68 -6.53
CA LEU A 11 -4.99 -1.31 -5.27
C LEU A 11 -5.98 -2.39 -4.82
N LEU A 12 -7.28 -2.22 -5.01
CA LEU A 12 -8.28 -3.24 -4.67
C LEU A 12 -8.03 -4.53 -5.43
N LYS A 13 -7.80 -4.42 -6.73
CA LYS A 13 -7.62 -5.54 -7.66
C LYS A 13 -6.40 -6.39 -7.29
N VAL A 14 -5.31 -5.74 -6.91
CA VAL A 14 -4.05 -6.42 -6.56
C VAL A 14 -3.92 -6.74 -5.07
N ARG A 15 -4.81 -6.23 -4.21
CA ARG A 15 -4.72 -6.31 -2.73
C ARG A 15 -4.37 -7.70 -2.21
N SER A 16 -5.09 -8.72 -2.67
CA SER A 16 -4.87 -10.11 -2.20
C SER A 16 -3.44 -10.58 -2.49
N ASP A 17 -2.94 -10.28 -3.68
CA ASP A 17 -1.64 -10.78 -4.12
C ASP A 17 -0.50 -9.92 -3.57
N LEU A 18 -0.73 -8.62 -3.43
CA LEU A 18 0.17 -7.71 -2.73
C LEU A 18 0.39 -8.16 -1.28
N VAL A 19 -0.69 -8.47 -0.54
CA VAL A 19 -0.60 -8.97 0.85
C VAL A 19 0.18 -10.28 0.97
N LYS A 20 0.10 -11.15 -0.04
CA LYS A 20 0.81 -12.45 -0.03
C LYS A 20 2.29 -12.31 -0.41
N ARG A 21 2.63 -11.32 -1.24
CA ARG A 21 3.95 -11.22 -1.87
C ARG A 21 4.83 -10.13 -1.29
N ILE A 22 4.24 -9.12 -0.66
CA ILE A 22 5.01 -8.02 -0.07
C ILE A 22 5.93 -8.56 1.02
N SER A 23 7.21 -8.25 0.88
CA SER A 23 8.20 -8.63 1.87
C SER A 23 8.09 -7.72 3.09
N GLU A 24 8.49 -8.21 4.26
CA GLU A 24 8.53 -7.40 5.48
C GLU A 24 9.35 -6.10 5.35
N PRO A 25 10.57 -6.09 4.77
CA PRO A 25 11.32 -4.85 4.62
C PRO A 25 10.64 -3.83 3.70
N VAL A 26 9.99 -4.29 2.62
CA VAL A 26 9.21 -3.41 1.73
C VAL A 26 8.00 -2.84 2.46
N LEU A 27 7.26 -3.66 3.23
CA LEU A 27 6.13 -3.17 4.02
C LEU A 27 6.54 -2.17 5.09
N LYS A 28 7.67 -2.39 5.77
CA LYS A 28 8.17 -1.44 6.78
C LYS A 28 8.55 -0.10 6.12
N SER A 29 9.27 -0.16 5.01
CA SER A 29 9.64 1.05 4.26
C SER A 29 8.41 1.80 3.73
N LEU A 30 7.37 1.06 3.31
CA LEU A 30 6.08 1.62 2.91
C LEU A 30 5.40 2.34 4.07
N LEU A 31 5.34 1.72 5.26
CA LEU A 31 4.80 2.36 6.46
C LEU A 31 5.52 3.66 6.81
N ASP A 32 6.85 3.65 6.79
CA ASP A 32 7.67 4.82 7.10
C ASP A 32 7.40 5.96 6.09
N ARG A 33 7.34 5.65 4.79
CA ARG A 33 7.02 6.63 3.74
C ARG A 33 5.61 7.18 3.85
N LEU A 34 4.61 6.32 4.08
CA LEU A 34 3.22 6.76 4.22
C LEU A 34 3.02 7.64 5.44
N LEU A 35 3.78 7.42 6.52
CA LEU A 35 3.78 8.30 7.69
C LEU A 35 4.48 9.63 7.38
N GLU A 36 5.65 9.59 6.74
CA GLU A 36 6.40 10.79 6.29
C GLU A 36 5.53 11.71 5.42
N LYS A 37 4.77 11.12 4.50
CA LYS A 37 3.83 11.83 3.62
C LYS A 37 2.50 12.16 4.26
N THR A 38 2.30 11.85 5.55
CA THR A 38 1.06 12.05 6.30
C THR A 38 -0.17 11.34 5.70
N VAL A 39 0.06 10.34 4.86
CA VAL A 39 -1.00 9.50 4.29
C VAL A 39 -1.62 8.68 5.42
N ILE A 40 -0.80 8.04 6.25
CA ILE A 40 -1.28 7.41 7.50
C ILE A 40 -0.97 8.30 8.70
N THR A 41 -1.83 8.24 9.69
CA THR A 41 -1.66 8.96 10.96
C THR A 41 -0.76 8.17 11.91
N ASP A 42 -0.22 8.82 12.95
CA ASP A 42 0.54 8.15 14.01
C ASP A 42 -0.24 6.99 14.65
N GLY A 43 -1.56 7.17 14.85
CA GLY A 43 -2.41 6.12 15.39
C GLY A 43 -2.59 4.92 14.45
N GLU A 44 -2.65 5.15 13.13
CA GLU A 44 -2.65 4.07 12.14
C GLU A 44 -1.30 3.37 12.05
N TRP A 45 -0.19 4.11 12.18
CA TRP A 45 1.15 3.55 12.22
C TRP A 45 1.36 2.67 13.46
N GLU A 46 0.95 3.15 14.64
CA GLU A 46 1.02 2.37 15.89
C GLU A 46 0.14 1.11 15.80
N ALA A 47 -1.09 1.24 15.29
CA ALA A 47 -1.98 0.10 15.07
C ALA A 47 -1.39 -0.93 14.11
N ALA A 48 -0.73 -0.50 13.03
CA ALA A 48 -0.02 -1.38 12.10
C ALA A 48 1.19 -2.06 12.78
N GLY A 49 1.93 -1.33 13.63
CA GLY A 49 3.06 -1.85 14.40
C GLY A 49 2.67 -2.92 15.43
N ALA A 50 1.44 -2.86 15.95
CA ALA A 50 0.91 -3.82 16.91
C ALA A 50 0.40 -5.13 16.26
N MET A 51 0.34 -5.22 14.93
CA MET A 51 -0.16 -6.42 14.26
C MET A 51 0.84 -7.58 14.31
N PRO A 52 0.39 -8.79 14.69
CA PRO A 52 1.30 -9.92 14.92
C PRO A 52 1.88 -10.49 13.61
N ASN A 53 1.16 -10.32 12.49
CA ASN A 53 1.47 -10.96 11.23
C ASN A 53 1.66 -9.91 10.13
N ASN A 54 2.67 -10.11 9.29
CA ASN A 54 2.95 -9.25 8.15
C ASN A 54 1.74 -9.12 7.21
N SER A 55 1.05 -10.22 6.90
CA SER A 55 -0.10 -10.17 5.99
C SER A 55 -1.28 -9.36 6.54
N ASP A 56 -1.53 -9.40 7.85
CA ASP A 56 -2.60 -8.60 8.46
C ASP A 56 -2.22 -7.12 8.47
N ARG A 57 -0.95 -6.83 8.79
CA ARG A 57 -0.36 -5.49 8.69
C ARG A 57 -0.47 -4.91 7.28
N ALA A 58 -0.06 -5.67 6.27
CA ALA A 58 -0.18 -5.27 4.87
C ALA A 58 -1.63 -4.98 4.49
N ARG A 59 -2.56 -5.86 4.85
CA ARG A 59 -3.99 -5.68 4.56
C ARG A 59 -4.52 -4.40 5.19
N PHE A 60 -4.19 -4.16 6.45
CA PHE A 60 -4.61 -2.95 7.16
C PHE A 60 -4.09 -1.69 6.48
N VAL A 61 -2.80 -1.65 6.13
CA VAL A 61 -2.19 -0.48 5.48
C VAL A 61 -2.83 -0.22 4.12
N ILE A 62 -2.98 -1.25 3.28
CA ILE A 62 -3.60 -1.11 1.96
C ILE A 62 -5.04 -0.59 2.09
N ASP A 63 -5.83 -1.17 3.01
CA ASP A 63 -7.22 -0.76 3.21
C ASP A 63 -7.34 0.63 3.88
N ALA A 64 -6.35 1.08 4.66
CA ALA A 64 -6.29 2.43 5.20
C ALA A 64 -5.99 3.47 4.12
N VAL A 65 -4.96 3.22 3.29
CA VAL A 65 -4.59 4.09 2.16
C VAL A 65 -5.75 4.24 1.18
N ARG A 66 -6.36 3.12 0.76
CA ARG A 66 -7.50 3.13 -0.18
C ARG A 66 -8.70 3.93 0.32
N ARG A 67 -8.98 3.90 1.63
CA ARG A 67 -10.09 4.67 2.22
C ARG A 67 -9.85 6.18 2.20
N LYS A 68 -8.60 6.61 2.01
CA LYS A 68 -8.23 8.02 1.95
C LYS A 68 -8.30 8.61 0.54
N GLY A 69 -8.51 7.75 -0.47
CA GLY A 69 -8.78 8.16 -1.85
C GLY A 69 -7.62 7.94 -2.80
N ASP A 70 -7.77 8.47 -4.01
CA ASP A 70 -6.86 8.18 -5.12
C ASP A 70 -5.48 8.78 -4.94
N ASP A 71 -5.34 10.02 -4.42
CA ASP A 71 -4.03 10.63 -4.17
C ASP A 71 -3.18 9.78 -3.22
N ALA A 72 -3.79 9.25 -2.15
CA ALA A 72 -3.14 8.36 -1.21
C ALA A 72 -2.77 7.01 -1.86
N SER A 73 -3.68 6.48 -2.66
CA SER A 73 -3.47 5.22 -3.39
C SER A 73 -2.37 5.35 -4.44
N LEU A 74 -2.29 6.49 -5.13
CA LEU A 74 -1.26 6.84 -6.10
C LEU A 74 0.12 6.91 -5.42
N GLU A 75 0.25 7.66 -4.33
CA GLU A 75 1.52 7.78 -3.59
C GLU A 75 2.03 6.40 -3.14
N MET A 76 1.13 5.52 -2.68
CA MET A 76 1.49 4.14 -2.34
C MET A 76 1.98 3.35 -3.56
N ILE A 77 1.30 3.45 -4.70
CA ILE A 77 1.68 2.76 -5.94
C ILE A 77 3.02 3.27 -6.46
N GLU A 78 3.23 4.59 -6.50
CA GLU A 78 4.49 5.20 -6.92
C GLU A 78 5.65 4.75 -6.03
N PHE A 79 5.45 4.77 -4.71
CA PHE A 79 6.48 4.26 -3.79
C PHE A 79 6.79 2.78 -4.01
N LEU A 80 5.77 1.94 -4.20
CA LEU A 80 5.98 0.52 -4.48
C LEU A 80 6.76 0.31 -5.79
N LYS A 81 6.53 1.14 -6.82
CA LYS A 81 7.31 1.12 -8.07
C LYS A 81 8.78 1.49 -7.84
N GLU A 82 9.06 2.42 -6.94
CA GLU A 82 10.42 2.82 -6.59
C GLU A 82 11.19 1.74 -5.82
N VAL A 83 10.54 1.13 -4.81
CA VAL A 83 11.23 0.18 -3.91
C VAL A 83 11.20 -1.27 -4.37
N ASP A 84 10.19 -1.67 -5.14
CA ASP A 84 10.05 -3.02 -5.66
C ASP A 84 9.33 -3.02 -7.03
N PRO A 85 10.02 -2.57 -8.10
CA PRO A 85 9.46 -2.54 -9.44
C PRO A 85 9.10 -3.95 -9.96
N PHE A 86 9.81 -4.99 -9.52
CA PHE A 86 9.52 -6.38 -9.90
C PHE A 86 8.18 -6.85 -9.32
N LEU A 87 7.90 -6.53 -8.05
CA LEU A 87 6.59 -6.77 -7.46
C LEU A 87 5.50 -6.01 -8.21
N CYS A 88 5.73 -4.74 -8.55
CA CYS A 88 4.77 -3.94 -9.31
C CYS A 88 4.49 -4.50 -10.70
N GLU A 89 5.52 -4.94 -11.43
CA GLU A 89 5.35 -5.59 -12.73
C GLU A 89 4.55 -6.88 -12.59
N HIS A 90 4.87 -7.72 -11.61
CA HIS A 90 4.16 -8.98 -11.36
C HIS A 90 2.69 -8.77 -11.00
N LEU A 91 2.37 -7.67 -10.33
CA LEU A 91 1.00 -7.29 -9.95
C LEU A 91 0.24 -6.53 -11.03
N GLY A 92 0.89 -6.14 -12.14
CA GLY A 92 0.28 -5.29 -13.17
C GLY A 92 0.03 -3.86 -12.70
N LEU A 93 0.89 -3.34 -11.83
CA LEU A 93 0.85 -1.96 -11.33
C LEU A 93 1.73 -1.01 -12.15
N MET A 94 2.60 -1.51 -13.04
CA MET A 94 3.42 -0.69 -13.94
C MET A 94 2.56 0.23 -14.82
#